data_AF-A0A2V7EL54-F1
#
_entry.id   AF-A0A2V7EL54-F1
#
_cell.length_a   1.000
_cell.length_b   1.000
_cell.length_c   1.000
_cell.angle_alpha   90.00
_cell.angle_beta   90.00
_cell.angle_gamma   90.00
#
_symmetry.space_group_name_H-M   'P 1'
#
loop_
_entity.id
_entity.type
_entity.pdbx_description
1 polymer ?
#
loop_
_entity_poly.entity_id
_entity_poly.type
_entity_poly.pdbx_seq_one_letter_code
_entity_poly.pdbx_strand_id
1 'polypeptide(L)'
;MYAYQIEPPHPDTRFSRVKALLGKAHLAARRAARMWTARVVVETRVSHILIVSDSPSRLRAVNRALERELKRLGLRFLVNEPVPVPVPVPLAAAAKPV
;
A
#
# COMPACT_ATOMS: atom_id res chain seq x y z
N MET A 1 -2.47 -7.99 -0.01
CA MET A 1 -1.32 -7.07 -0.10
C MET A 1 -0.80 -7.06 -1.51
N TYR A 2 -0.42 -5.91 -2.02
CA TYR A 2 0.30 -5.79 -3.30
C TYR A 2 1.36 -4.70 -3.14
N ALA A 3 2.35 -4.70 -4.01
CA ALA A 3 3.53 -3.89 -3.95
C ALA A 3 3.82 -3.25 -5.30
N TYR A 4 4.18 -1.97 -5.27
CA TYR A 4 4.84 -1.30 -6.40
C TYR A 4 6.35 -1.40 -6.18
N GLN A 5 7.05 -1.96 -7.16
CA GLN A 5 8.52 -1.97 -7.23
C GLN A 5 8.97 -0.83 -8.12
N ILE A 6 9.97 -0.06 -7.69
CA ILE A 6 10.45 1.15 -8.38
C ILE A 6 11.95 1.02 -8.65
N GLU A 7 12.33 1.15 -9.93
CA GLU A 7 13.70 0.97 -10.40
C GLU A 7 14.12 2.08 -11.39
N PRO A 8 15.26 2.76 -11.17
CA PRO A 8 16.25 2.57 -10.09
C PRO A 8 15.74 3.04 -8.70
N PRO A 9 16.41 2.68 -7.59
CA PRO A 9 16.04 3.18 -6.26
C PRO A 9 16.18 4.70 -6.23
N HIS A 10 15.23 5.36 -5.58
CA HIS A 10 15.24 6.81 -5.44
C HIS A 10 15.30 7.23 -3.97
N PRO A 11 15.90 8.39 -3.67
CA PRO A 11 15.93 8.91 -2.31
C PRO A 11 14.52 9.14 -1.79
N ASP A 12 14.33 8.91 -0.49
CA ASP A 12 13.05 9.02 0.21
C ASP A 12 12.34 10.37 -0.02
N THR A 13 13.12 11.44 -0.16
CA THR A 13 12.65 12.80 -0.44
C THR A 13 11.82 12.91 -1.72
N ARG A 14 12.11 12.07 -2.73
CA ARG A 14 11.38 12.02 -4.00
C ARG A 14 9.96 11.46 -3.85
N PHE A 15 9.69 10.75 -2.75
CA PHE A 15 8.40 10.13 -2.45
C PHE A 15 7.49 10.96 -1.54
N SER A 16 7.85 12.19 -1.19
CA SER A 16 7.03 13.08 -0.33
C SER A 16 5.57 13.21 -0.80
N ARG A 17 5.35 13.46 -2.10
CA ARG A 17 4.00 13.53 -2.69
C ARG A 17 3.28 12.17 -2.70
N VAL A 18 4.02 11.10 -2.95
CA VAL A 18 3.49 9.72 -2.88
C VAL A 18 3.02 9.41 -1.45
N LYS A 19 3.85 9.69 -0.44
CA LYS A 19 3.50 9.53 0.99
C LYS A 19 2.26 10.34 1.36
N ALA A 20 2.12 11.58 0.86
CA ALA A 20 0.95 12.40 1.09
C ALA A 20 -0.33 11.78 0.48
N LEU A 21 -0.25 11.21 -0.72
CA LEU A 21 -1.36 10.48 -1.34
C LEU A 21 -1.76 9.24 -0.52
N LEU A 22 -0.77 8.47 -0.06
CA LEU A 22 -1.00 7.30 0.77
C LEU A 22 -1.65 7.68 2.11
N GLY A 23 -1.19 8.76 2.75
CA GLY A 23 -1.79 9.28 3.98
C GLY A 23 -3.26 9.68 3.81
N LYS A 24 -3.61 10.33 2.68
CA LYS A 24 -5.01 10.67 2.35
C LYS A 24 -5.87 9.43 2.17
N ALA A 25 -5.36 8.41 1.48
CA ALA A 25 -6.07 7.14 1.29
C ALA A 25 -6.28 6.40 2.63
N HIS A 26 -5.28 6.42 3.52
CA HIS A 26 -5.42 5.87 4.87
C HIS A 26 -6.52 6.55 5.67
N LEU A 27 -6.55 7.89 5.65
CA LEU A 27 -7.58 8.65 6.35
C LEU A 27 -8.98 8.38 5.79
N ALA A 28 -9.12 8.30 4.45
CA ALA A 28 -10.39 7.98 3.81
C ALA A 28 -10.88 6.57 4.17
N ALA A 29 -10.00 5.58 4.15
CA ALA A 29 -10.33 4.22 4.55
C ALA A 29 -10.71 4.13 6.03
N ARG A 30 -9.99 4.82 6.91
CA ARG A 30 -10.32 4.89 8.33
C ARG A 30 -11.70 5.51 8.57
N ARG A 31 -12.05 6.58 7.84
CA ARG A 31 -13.40 7.19 7.89
C ARG A 31 -14.50 6.23 7.44
N ALA A 32 -14.19 5.34 6.51
CA ALA A 32 -15.11 4.30 6.04
C ALA A 32 -15.09 3.02 6.89
N ALA A 33 -14.40 3.02 8.05
CA ALA A 33 -14.20 1.84 8.91
C ALA A 33 -13.61 0.63 8.16
N ARG A 34 -12.67 0.89 7.23
CA ARG A 34 -12.02 -0.13 6.39
C ARG A 34 -10.57 -0.36 6.79
N MET A 35 -10.09 -1.57 6.52
CA MET A 35 -8.68 -1.90 6.67
C MET A 35 -7.91 -1.51 5.42
N TRP A 36 -7.09 -0.46 5.56
CA TRP A 36 -6.16 0.00 4.54
C TRP A 36 -4.91 0.59 5.19
N THR A 37 -3.74 0.14 4.74
CA THR A 37 -2.46 0.76 5.10
C THR A 37 -1.51 0.70 3.92
N ALA A 38 -0.62 1.67 3.83
CA ALA A 38 0.43 1.67 2.83
C ALA A 38 1.72 2.27 3.38
N ARG A 39 2.85 1.76 2.91
CA ARG A 39 4.18 2.20 3.33
C ARG A 39 5.15 2.22 2.17
N VAL A 40 5.97 3.27 2.12
CA VAL A 40 7.13 3.33 1.24
C VAL A 40 8.32 2.74 2.01
N VAL A 41 8.98 1.76 1.41
CA VAL A 41 10.19 1.10 1.92
C VAL A 41 11.29 1.41 0.91
N VAL A 42 12.26 2.22 1.31
CA VAL A 42 13.42 2.55 0.49
C VAL A 42 14.56 1.63 0.91
N GLU A 43 14.96 0.71 0.04
CA GLU A 43 16.16 -0.12 0.24
C GLU A 43 17.30 0.37 -0.67
N THR A 44 18.51 -0.08 -0.36
CA THR A 44 19.75 0.29 -1.08
C THR A 44 19.74 -0.06 -2.56
N ARG A 45 18.89 -1.01 -3.00
CA ARG A 45 18.83 -1.47 -4.40
C ARG A 45 17.49 -1.24 -5.09
N VAL A 46 16.39 -1.14 -4.34
CA VAL A 46 15.03 -1.03 -4.89
C VAL A 46 14.15 -0.23 -3.93
N SER A 47 13.26 0.61 -4.45
CA SER A 47 12.23 1.27 -3.63
C SER A 47 10.89 0.55 -3.80
N HIS A 48 10.25 0.18 -2.70
CA HIS A 48 8.96 -0.51 -2.69
C HIS A 48 7.86 0.35 -2.09
N ILE A 49 6.64 0.27 -2.62
CA ILE A 49 5.44 0.79 -1.98
C ILE A 49 4.53 -0.40 -1.68
N LEU A 50 4.41 -0.74 -0.41
CA LEU A 50 3.57 -1.84 0.06
C LEU A 50 2.17 -1.31 0.37
N ILE A 51 1.14 -1.97 -0.14
CA ILE A 51 -0.27 -1.64 0.13
C ILE A 51 -0.97 -2.89 0.66
N VAL A 52 -1.61 -2.76 1.83
CA VAL A 52 -2.44 -3.79 2.44
C VAL A 52 -3.86 -3.27 2.53
N SER A 53 -4.81 -4.04 2.00
CA SER A 53 -6.23 -3.66 2.01
C SER A 53 -7.13 -4.88 1.99
N ASP A 54 -8.29 -4.74 2.61
CA ASP A 54 -9.41 -5.68 2.60
C ASP A 54 -10.17 -5.75 1.26
N SER A 55 -9.90 -4.86 0.30
CA SER A 55 -10.62 -4.80 -0.98
C SER A 55 -9.77 -4.24 -2.13
N PRO A 56 -8.81 -5.03 -2.66
CA PRO A 56 -7.88 -4.57 -3.70
C PRO A 56 -8.59 -4.10 -4.98
N SER A 57 -9.75 -4.67 -5.33
CA SER A 57 -10.53 -4.30 -6.51
C SER A 57 -11.22 -2.93 -6.42
N ARG A 58 -11.40 -2.36 -5.21
CA ARG A 58 -12.00 -1.03 -4.98
C ARG A 58 -10.96 0.09 -4.90
N LEU A 59 -9.67 -0.23 -4.87
CA LEU A 59 -8.59 0.75 -4.81
C LEU A 59 -8.18 1.33 -6.16
N ARG A 60 -8.92 1.05 -7.24
CA ARG A 60 -8.58 1.52 -8.59
C ARG A 60 -8.36 3.03 -8.66
N ALA A 61 -9.13 3.83 -7.93
CA ALA A 61 -8.95 5.29 -7.91
C ALA A 61 -7.64 5.71 -7.23
N VAL A 62 -7.31 5.07 -6.09
CA VAL A 62 -6.05 5.31 -5.35
C VAL A 62 -4.86 4.83 -6.18
N ASN A 63 -4.95 3.64 -6.77
CA ASN A 63 -3.91 3.08 -7.64
C ASN A 63 -3.68 3.97 -8.87
N ARG A 64 -4.74 4.44 -9.54
CA ARG A 64 -4.61 5.39 -10.66
C ARG A 64 -3.99 6.73 -10.23
N ALA A 65 -4.31 7.23 -9.03
CA ALA A 65 -3.68 8.45 -8.53
C ALA A 65 -2.20 8.24 -8.24
N LEU A 66 -1.84 7.11 -7.63
CA LEU A 66 -0.47 6.71 -7.36
C LEU A 66 0.33 6.53 -8.65
N GLU A 67 -0.17 5.75 -9.60
CA GLU A 67 0.47 5.51 -10.90
C GLU A 67 0.67 6.79 -11.71
N ARG A 68 -0.30 7.69 -11.69
CA ARG A 68 -0.14 9.02 -12.32
C ARG A 68 0.99 9.80 -11.68
N GLU A 69 1.09 9.79 -10.35
CA GLU A 69 2.14 10.50 -9.64
C GLU A 69 3.52 9.87 -9.90
N LEU A 70 3.61 8.53 -9.92
CA LEU A 70 4.84 7.81 -10.27
C LEU A 70 5.30 8.14 -11.70
N LYS A 71 4.38 8.13 -12.68
CA LYS A 71 4.66 8.54 -14.06
C LYS A 71 5.10 10.00 -14.14
N ARG A 72 4.45 10.90 -13.40
CA ARG A 72 4.81 12.33 -13.34
C ARG A 72 6.20 12.56 -12.77
N LEU A 73 6.65 11.70 -11.85
CA LEU A 73 8.00 11.70 -11.31
C LEU A 73 9.02 11.02 -12.25
N GLY A 74 8.60 10.51 -13.42
CA GLY A 74 9.47 9.78 -14.35
C GLY A 74 9.99 8.47 -13.77
N LEU A 75 9.25 7.87 -12.83
CA LEU A 75 9.61 6.62 -12.18
C LEU A 75 9.13 5.44 -13.01
N ARG A 76 10.02 4.49 -13.28
CA ARG A 76 9.62 3.18 -13.79
C ARG A 76 9.18 2.33 -12.61
N PHE A 77 8.03 1.68 -12.75
CA PHE A 77 7.49 0.83 -11.72
C PHE A 77 6.86 -0.43 -12.27
N LEU A 78 6.88 -1.48 -11.47
CA LEU A 78 6.18 -2.75 -11.67
C LEU A 78 5.21 -2.96 -10.51
N VAL A 79 4.09 -3.64 -10.75
CA VAL A 79 3.10 -3.96 -9.71
C VAL A 79 2.98 -5.47 -9.66
N ASN A 80 3.12 -6.05 -8.46
CA ASN A 80 2.91 -7.48 -8.30
C ASN A 80 1.42 -7.82 -8.18
N GLU A 81 1.11 -9.11 -8.36
CA GLU A 81 -0.24 -9.61 -8.11
C GLU A 81 -0.59 -9.53 -6.61
N PRO A 82 -1.86 -9.24 -6.25
CA PRO A 82 -2.27 -9.21 -4.86
C PRO A 82 -2.13 -10.58 -4.17
N VAL A 83 -1.29 -10.63 -3.14
CA VAL A 83 -1.11 -11.79 -2.26
C VAL A 83 -2.02 -11.67 -1.02
N PRO A 84 -2.81 -12.69 -0.65
CA PRO A 84 -3.58 -12.68 0.59
C PRO A 84 -2.67 -12.50 1.81
N VAL A 85 -3.08 -11.66 2.78
CA VAL A 85 -2.39 -11.54 4.07
C VAL A 85 -3.29 -12.15 5.14
N PRO A 86 -2.81 -13.14 5.91
CA PRO A 86 -3.57 -13.67 7.03
C PRO A 86 -3.91 -12.54 8.01
N VAL A 87 -5.20 -12.40 8.34
CA VAL A 87 -5.61 -11.55 9.45
C VAL A 87 -5.39 -12.35 10.73
N PRO A 88 -4.59 -11.87 11.70
CA PRO A 88 -4.50 -12.54 12.99
C PRO A 88 -5.90 -12.60 13.60
N VAL A 89 -6.44 -13.81 13.78
CA VAL A 89 -7.69 -13.98 14.52
C VAL A 89 -7.38 -13.66 15.98
N PRO A 90 -8.08 -12.72 16.63
CA PRO A 90 -7.90 -12.49 18.05
C PRO A 90 -8.15 -13.81 18.80
N LEU A 91 -7.19 -14.22 19.64
CA LEU A 91 -7.21 -15.47 20.41
C LEU A 91 -8.49 -15.64 21.27
N ALA A 92 -9.26 -14.57 21.47
CA ALA A 92 -10.51 -14.56 22.23
C ALA A 92 -11.67 -15.37 21.61
N ALA A 93 -11.61 -15.76 20.33
CA ALA A 93 -12.66 -16.57 19.70
C ALA A 93 -12.46 -18.09 19.85
N ALA A 94 -11.32 -18.53 20.39
CA ALA A 94 -10.98 -19.96 20.48
C ALA A 94 -11.37 -20.62 21.83
N ALA A 95 -11.93 -19.86 22.78
CA ALA A 95 -12.32 -20.39 24.09
C ALA A 95 -13.84 -20.46 24.23
N LYS A 96 -14.43 -21.56 23.76
CA LYS A 96 -15.59 -22.17 24.42
C LYS A 96 -15.20 -23.61 24.80
N PRO A 97 -14.94 -23.90 26.07
CA PRO A 97 -14.94 -25.28 26.54
C PRO A 97 -16.40 -25.74 26.67
N VAL A 98 -16.71 -26.89 26.07
CA VAL A 98 -17.84 -27.77 26.46
C VAL A 98 -17.29 -28.74 27.50
#